data_AF-A0A445FT26-F1
#
_entry.id   AF-A0A445FT26-F1
#
_cell.length_a   1.000
_cell.length_b   1.000
_cell.length_c   1.000
_cell.angle_alpha   90.00
_cell.angle_beta   90.00
_cell.angle_gamma   90.00
#
_symmetry.space_group_name_H-M   'P 1'
#
loop_
_entity.id
_entity.type
_entity.pdbx_description
1 polymer ?
#
loop_
_entity_poly.entity_id
_entity_poly.type
_entity_poly.pdbx_seq_one_letter_code
_entity_poly.pdbx_strand_id
1 'polypeptide(L)'
;MRTLGSSPASLAQSSWSLLSNALGGAYAKLDMLEKAEELKEHARRRGAKPNGKTLEIFMDSYLQKGNFKSTVDCLDEAISMGRWNGEKWVPSSKIIDIMMRNFEQEKDVDGAEEFLEILKKSMESPGVEVFESLTRTYAATGRISSAMLRRLKMENVQVSEGTQKLLEAISEE
;
A
#
# COMPACT_ATOMS: atom_id res chain seq x y z
N MET A 1 17.86 -0.70 -48.55
CA MET A 1 16.67 -0.95 -47.71
C MET A 1 17.09 -1.78 -46.50
N ARG A 2 17.25 -1.18 -45.32
CA ARG A 2 17.42 -1.92 -44.06
C ARG A 2 16.11 -1.77 -43.30
N THR A 3 15.33 -2.85 -43.24
CA THR A 3 14.18 -2.92 -42.34
C THR A 3 14.74 -2.92 -40.91
N LEU A 4 14.51 -1.83 -40.18
CA LEU A 4 14.77 -1.74 -38.75
C LEU A 4 13.77 -2.67 -38.05
N GLY A 5 14.09 -3.96 -38.00
CA GLY A 5 13.40 -4.91 -37.12
C GLY A 5 13.63 -4.47 -35.69
N SER A 6 12.60 -3.92 -35.06
CA SER A 6 12.63 -3.55 -33.65
C SER A 6 13.05 -4.77 -32.81
N SER A 7 13.98 -4.58 -31.88
CA SER A 7 14.47 -5.64 -31.00
C SER A 7 13.31 -6.24 -30.19
N PRO A 8 13.29 -7.55 -29.89
CA PRO A 8 12.26 -8.18 -29.06
C PRO A 8 12.03 -7.45 -27.73
N ALA A 9 13.09 -6.85 -27.17
CA ALA A 9 13.01 -6.05 -25.95
C ALA A 9 12.27 -4.72 -26.15
N SER A 10 12.43 -4.05 -27.30
CA SER A 10 11.73 -2.79 -27.59
C SER A 10 10.26 -3.03 -27.96
N LEU A 11 9.96 -4.14 -28.63
CA LEU A 11 8.58 -4.56 -28.89
C LEU A 11 7.86 -4.97 -27.60
N ALA A 12 8.55 -5.65 -26.68
CA ALA A 12 8.01 -5.97 -25.36
C ALA A 12 7.76 -4.70 -24.52
N GLN A 13 8.69 -3.73 -24.52
CA GLN A 13 8.54 -2.46 -23.82
C GLN A 13 7.40 -1.59 -24.38
N SER A 14 7.25 -1.52 -25.71
CA SER A 14 6.19 -0.76 -26.38
C SER A 14 4.82 -1.43 -26.27
N SER A 15 4.75 -2.76 -26.33
CA SER A 15 3.52 -3.51 -26.06
C SER A 15 3.11 -3.37 -24.60
N TRP A 16 4.08 -3.37 -23.68
CA TRP A 16 3.88 -3.17 -22.25
C TRP A 16 3.40 -1.76 -21.88
N SER A 17 3.91 -0.71 -22.51
CA SER A 17 3.44 0.66 -22.24
C SER A 17 1.99 0.87 -22.71
N LEU A 18 1.66 0.34 -23.89
CA LEU A 18 0.30 0.37 -24.45
C LEU A 18 -0.69 -0.46 -23.62
N LEU A 19 -0.28 -1.65 -23.17
CA LEU A 19 -1.05 -2.47 -22.24
C LEU A 19 -1.20 -1.76 -20.88
N SER A 20 -0.15 -1.17 -20.30
CA SER A 20 -0.24 -0.51 -18.98
C SER A 20 -1.18 0.72 -18.98
N ASN A 21 -1.19 1.50 -20.06
CA ASN A 21 -2.06 2.68 -20.18
C ASN A 21 -3.51 2.29 -20.50
N ALA A 22 -3.73 1.29 -21.35
CA ALA A 22 -5.06 0.82 -21.71
C ALA A 22 -5.71 -0.02 -20.59
N LEU A 23 -4.94 -0.88 -19.92
CA LEU A 23 -5.40 -1.71 -18.80
C LEU A 23 -5.62 -0.85 -17.55
N GLY A 24 -4.76 0.13 -17.30
CA GLY A 24 -4.83 0.98 -16.11
C GLY A 24 -6.08 1.81 -15.97
N GLY A 25 -6.60 2.34 -17.07
CA GLY A 25 -7.86 3.09 -17.08
C GLY A 25 -9.12 2.23 -17.17
N ALA A 26 -9.04 1.04 -17.78
CA ALA A 26 -10.20 0.19 -18.06
C ALA A 26 -10.49 -0.85 -16.96
N TYR A 27 -9.47 -1.42 -16.33
CA TYR A 27 -9.63 -2.52 -15.35
C TYR A 27 -9.96 -2.04 -13.95
N ALA A 28 -9.61 -0.80 -13.60
CA ALA A 28 -10.00 -0.17 -12.34
C ALA A 28 -11.53 0.10 -12.23
N LYS A 29 -12.31 -0.22 -13.27
CA LYS A 29 -13.76 0.06 -13.32
C LYS A 29 -14.68 -1.16 -13.28
N LEU A 30 -14.36 -2.33 -13.83
CA LEU A 30 -15.32 -3.46 -13.89
C LEU A 30 -14.61 -4.83 -14.06
N ASP A 31 -14.78 -5.70 -13.07
CA ASP A 31 -14.81 -7.18 -13.12
C ASP A 31 -13.75 -7.99 -13.88
N MET A 32 -12.61 -7.40 -14.25
CA MET A 32 -11.57 -8.10 -15.02
C MET A 32 -10.24 -8.27 -14.27
N LEU A 33 -10.22 -8.05 -12.95
CA LEU A 33 -9.00 -8.19 -12.13
C LEU A 33 -8.28 -9.52 -12.36
N GLU A 34 -9.02 -10.64 -12.44
CA GLU A 34 -8.45 -11.98 -12.69
C GLU A 34 -7.63 -12.03 -13.99
N LYS A 35 -8.15 -11.46 -15.08
CA LYS A 35 -7.44 -11.37 -16.36
C LYS A 35 -6.22 -10.45 -16.27
N ALA A 36 -6.30 -9.37 -15.49
CA ALA A 36 -5.15 -8.51 -15.26
C ALA A 36 -4.06 -9.23 -14.46
N GLU A 37 -4.42 -10.05 -13.47
CA GLU A 37 -3.49 -10.87 -12.71
C GLU A 37 -2.82 -11.95 -13.57
N GLU A 38 -3.59 -12.63 -14.42
CA GLU A 38 -3.03 -13.59 -15.39
C GLU A 38 -2.00 -12.92 -16.31
N LEU A 39 -2.30 -11.71 -16.80
CA LEU A 39 -1.38 -10.92 -17.63
C LEU A 39 -0.15 -10.47 -16.84
N LYS A 40 -0.32 -10.00 -15.58
CA LYS A 40 0.78 -9.63 -14.68
C LYS A 40 1.71 -10.82 -14.46
N GLU A 41 1.14 -12.00 -14.17
CA GLU A 41 1.92 -13.22 -13.93
C GLU A 41 2.62 -13.71 -15.19
N HIS A 42 1.94 -13.68 -16.33
CA HIS A 42 2.54 -14.05 -17.60
C HIS A 42 3.71 -13.14 -17.98
N ALA A 43 3.57 -11.83 -17.75
CA ALA A 43 4.65 -10.86 -17.93
C ALA A 43 5.82 -11.14 -16.98
N ARG A 44 5.53 -11.43 -15.70
CA ARG A 44 6.53 -11.80 -14.68
C ARG A 44 7.33 -13.03 -15.08
N ARG A 45 6.67 -14.09 -15.58
CA ARG A 45 7.33 -15.31 -16.08
C ARG A 45 8.25 -15.05 -17.28
N ARG A 46 8.05 -13.95 -17.99
CA ARG A 46 8.91 -13.49 -19.10
C ARG A 46 9.98 -12.48 -18.68
N GLY A 47 10.12 -12.23 -17.37
CA GLY A 47 11.12 -11.33 -16.81
C GLY A 47 10.72 -9.85 -16.80
N ALA A 48 9.49 -9.50 -17.20
CA ALA A 48 8.99 -8.14 -17.08
C ALA A 48 8.59 -7.86 -15.63
N LYS A 49 8.90 -6.65 -15.14
CA LYS A 49 8.46 -6.17 -13.83
C LYS A 49 7.39 -5.09 -14.01
N PRO A 50 6.31 -5.12 -13.21
CA PRO A 50 5.38 -4.00 -13.15
C PRO A 50 6.10 -2.69 -12.83
N ASN A 51 5.65 -1.58 -13.41
CA ASN A 51 6.11 -0.26 -12.96
C ASN A 51 5.21 0.23 -11.81
N GLY A 52 5.64 1.28 -11.10
CA GLY A 52 4.90 1.83 -9.96
C GLY A 52 3.45 2.19 -10.28
N LYS A 53 3.17 2.75 -11.47
CA LYS A 53 1.80 3.06 -11.90
C LYS A 53 0.93 1.82 -12.04
N THR A 54 1.47 0.76 -12.63
CA THR A 54 0.77 -0.52 -12.78
C THR A 54 0.41 -1.09 -11.42
N LEU A 55 1.34 -1.09 -10.47
CA LEU A 55 1.06 -1.57 -9.11
C LEU A 55 0.00 -0.72 -8.41
N GLU A 56 0.03 0.60 -8.57
CA GLU A 56 -1.00 1.50 -8.00
C GLU A 56 -2.41 1.14 -8.48
N ILE A 57 -2.57 0.83 -9.78
CA ILE A 57 -3.84 0.36 -10.34
C ILE A 57 -4.28 -0.96 -9.70
N PHE A 58 -3.37 -1.92 -9.54
CA PHE A 58 -3.68 -3.19 -8.89
C PHE A 58 -4.11 -2.98 -7.45
N MET A 59 -3.40 -2.14 -6.69
CA MET A 59 -3.76 -1.80 -5.31
C MET A 59 -5.15 -1.16 -5.21
N ASP A 60 -5.46 -0.18 -6.05
CA ASP A 60 -6.81 0.41 -6.09
C ASP A 60 -7.89 -0.64 -6.37
N SER A 61 -7.64 -1.57 -7.30
CA SER A 61 -8.57 -2.65 -7.61
C SER A 61 -8.74 -3.65 -6.47
N TYR A 62 -7.64 -4.03 -5.82
CA TYR A 62 -7.67 -4.92 -4.65
C TYR A 62 -8.44 -4.30 -3.49
N LEU A 63 -8.21 -3.02 -3.20
CA LEU A 63 -8.93 -2.28 -2.18
C LEU A 63 -10.44 -2.22 -2.46
N GLN A 64 -10.84 -1.99 -3.71
CA GLN A 64 -12.27 -2.00 -4.09
C GLN A 64 -12.94 -3.36 -3.85
N LYS A 65 -12.18 -4.46 -3.97
CA LYS A 65 -12.67 -5.82 -3.72
C LYS A 65 -12.47 -6.30 -2.27
N GLY A 66 -11.91 -5.47 -1.39
CA GLY A 66 -11.57 -5.85 -0.02
C GLY A 66 -10.45 -6.89 0.08
N ASN A 67 -9.62 -7.04 -0.95
CA ASN A 67 -8.47 -7.96 -0.92
C ASN A 67 -7.24 -7.27 -0.33
N PHE A 68 -7.26 -7.01 0.97
CA PHE A 68 -6.22 -6.26 1.68
C PHE A 68 -4.86 -6.96 1.66
N LYS A 69 -4.82 -8.30 1.65
CA LYS A 69 -3.57 -9.07 1.57
C LYS A 69 -2.83 -8.79 0.26
N SER A 70 -3.52 -8.89 -0.88
CA SER A 70 -2.92 -8.59 -2.19
C SER A 70 -2.52 -7.12 -2.32
N THR A 71 -3.22 -6.21 -1.64
CA THR A 71 -2.80 -4.81 -1.54
C THR A 71 -1.44 -4.68 -0.83
N VAL A 72 -1.24 -5.36 0.31
CA VAL A 72 0.04 -5.34 1.05
C VAL A 72 1.17 -5.93 0.20
N ASP A 73 0.93 -7.04 -0.49
CA ASP A 73 1.92 -7.66 -1.38
C ASP A 73 2.36 -6.69 -2.49
N CYS A 74 1.41 -5.97 -3.09
CA CYS A 74 1.72 -4.95 -4.10
C CYS A 74 2.45 -3.73 -3.52
N LEU A 75 2.19 -3.35 -2.26
CA LEU A 75 2.89 -2.28 -1.58
C LEU A 75 4.35 -2.63 -1.33
N ASP A 76 4.61 -3.83 -0.82
CA ASP A 76 5.98 -4.28 -0.58
C ASP A 76 6.76 -4.42 -1.91
N GLU A 77 6.10 -4.90 -2.98
CA GLU A 77 6.66 -4.93 -4.34
C GLU A 77 7.01 -3.50 -4.83
N ALA A 78 6.10 -2.53 -4.64
CA ALA A 78 6.29 -1.14 -5.07
C ALA A 78 7.42 -0.44 -4.31
N ILE A 79 7.49 -0.64 -3.00
CA ILE A 79 8.51 -0.06 -2.13
C ILE A 79 9.88 -0.68 -2.39
N SER A 80 9.93 -2.00 -2.64
CA SER A 80 11.17 -2.72 -2.98
C SER A 80 11.78 -2.31 -4.31
N MET A 81 10.98 -1.78 -5.25
CA MET A 81 11.52 -1.15 -6.46
C MET A 81 12.28 0.15 -6.18
N GLY A 82 12.08 0.75 -5.00
CA GLY A 82 12.82 1.89 -4.48
C GLY A 82 12.42 3.21 -5.13
N ARG A 83 12.56 3.34 -6.45
CA ARG A 83 12.26 4.58 -7.19
C ARG A 83 11.38 4.35 -8.42
N TRP A 84 10.45 5.26 -8.63
CA TRP A 84 9.66 5.39 -9.85
C TRP A 84 9.77 6.82 -10.36
N ASN A 85 10.07 6.99 -11.65
CA ASN A 85 10.33 8.31 -12.27
C ASN A 85 11.41 9.16 -11.56
N GLY A 86 12.39 8.51 -10.93
CA GLY A 86 13.47 9.19 -10.20
C GLY A 86 13.15 9.53 -8.74
N GLU A 87 11.87 9.44 -8.35
CA GLU A 87 11.41 9.70 -7.00
C GLU A 87 11.18 8.41 -6.23
N LYS A 88 11.30 8.49 -4.90
CA LYS A 88 10.96 7.36 -4.02
C LYS A 88 9.48 7.07 -4.20
N TRP A 89 9.11 5.81 -4.41
CA TRP A 89 7.69 5.47 -4.50
C TRP A 89 7.06 5.53 -3.12
N VAL A 90 5.92 6.21 -3.01
CA VAL A 90 5.17 6.39 -1.76
C VAL A 90 3.69 6.07 -2.05
N PRO A 91 3.01 5.29 -1.19
CA PRO A 91 1.59 5.03 -1.35
C PRO A 91 0.76 6.30 -1.21
N SER A 92 -0.36 6.37 -1.92
CA SER A 92 -1.30 7.48 -1.79
C SER A 92 -1.99 7.46 -0.42
N SER A 93 -2.35 8.64 0.10
CA SER A 93 -3.10 8.76 1.36
C SER A 93 -4.37 7.92 1.36
N LYS A 94 -5.08 7.85 0.23
CA LYS A 94 -6.25 6.99 0.04
C LYS A 94 -5.99 5.52 0.36
N ILE A 95 -4.86 4.97 -0.11
CA ILE A 95 -4.49 3.56 0.17
C ILE A 95 -4.25 3.39 1.67
N ILE A 96 -3.47 4.30 2.26
CA ILE A 96 -3.15 4.29 3.69
C ILE A 96 -4.43 4.33 4.53
N ASP A 97 -5.32 5.27 4.25
CA ASP A 97 -6.57 5.48 5.00
C ASP A 97 -7.52 4.28 4.94
N ILE A 98 -7.59 3.59 3.80
CA ILE A 98 -8.46 2.43 3.64
C ILE A 98 -7.87 1.22 4.38
N MET A 99 -6.55 0.99 4.26
CA MET A 99 -5.85 -0.08 4.96
C MET A 99 -5.96 0.08 6.49
N MET A 100 -5.69 1.28 7.00
CA MET A 100 -5.77 1.55 8.44
C MET A 100 -7.18 1.37 8.99
N ARG A 101 -8.21 1.86 8.27
CA ARG A 101 -9.61 1.62 8.65
C ARG A 101 -9.97 0.14 8.68
N ASN A 102 -9.45 -0.65 7.73
CA ASN A 102 -9.66 -2.09 7.73
C ASN A 102 -9.05 -2.76 8.97
N PHE A 103 -7.79 -2.48 9.29
CA PHE A 103 -7.17 -3.04 10.49
C PHE A 103 -7.89 -2.63 11.78
N GLU A 104 -8.35 -1.39 11.85
CA GLU A 104 -9.16 -0.89 12.98
C GLU A 104 -10.48 -1.66 13.12
N GLN A 105 -11.19 -1.90 12.00
CA GLN A 105 -12.45 -2.65 11.97
C GLN A 105 -12.27 -4.12 12.37
N GLU A 106 -11.23 -4.76 11.84
CA GLU A 106 -10.89 -6.16 12.13
C GLU A 106 -10.19 -6.32 13.49
N LYS A 107 -9.88 -5.22 14.17
CA LYS A 107 -9.09 -5.17 15.42
C LYS A 107 -7.74 -5.86 15.28
N ASP A 108 -7.17 -5.81 14.08
CA ASP A 108 -5.92 -6.47 13.73
C ASP A 108 -4.72 -5.56 14.04
N VAL A 109 -4.31 -5.61 15.31
CA VAL A 109 -3.16 -4.85 15.82
C VAL A 109 -1.86 -5.28 15.12
N ASP A 110 -1.67 -6.58 14.88
CA ASP A 110 -0.41 -7.09 14.34
C ASP A 110 -0.26 -6.73 12.85
N GLY A 111 -1.35 -6.83 12.08
CA GLY A 111 -1.39 -6.35 10.70
C GLY A 111 -1.19 -4.83 10.57
N ALA A 112 -1.77 -4.04 11.48
CA ALA A 112 -1.55 -2.60 11.51
C ALA A 112 -0.10 -2.21 11.81
N GLU A 113 0.57 -2.93 12.72
CA GLU A 113 1.99 -2.72 13.04
C GLU A 113 2.90 -3.13 11.87
N GLU A 114 2.65 -4.28 11.24
CA GLU A 114 3.39 -4.70 10.04
C GLU A 114 3.26 -3.66 8.93
N PHE A 115 2.03 -3.16 8.72
CA PHE A 115 1.76 -2.13 7.74
C PHE A 115 2.50 -0.82 8.03
N LEU A 116 2.55 -0.40 9.30
CA LEU A 116 3.31 0.78 9.73
C LEU A 116 4.80 0.65 9.39
N GLU A 117 5.39 -0.53 9.60
CA GLU A 117 6.79 -0.78 9.25
C GLU A 117 7.05 -0.76 7.74
N ILE A 118 6.08 -1.19 6.93
CA ILE A 118 6.12 -1.02 5.47
C ILE A 118 6.11 0.46 5.10
N LEU A 119 5.23 1.28 5.69
CA LEU A 119 5.14 2.72 5.39
C LEU A 119 6.46 3.44 5.70
N LYS A 120 7.10 3.16 6.83
CA LYS A 120 8.39 3.75 7.25
C LYS A 120 9.55 3.46 6.29
N LYS A 121 9.50 2.36 5.53
CA LYS A 121 10.48 2.11 4.46
C LYS A 121 10.33 3.11 3.33
N SER A 122 9.10 3.61 3.10
CA SER A 122 8.74 4.47 1.97
C SER A 122 8.71 5.97 2.31
N MET A 123 8.40 6.37 3.54
CA MET A 123 8.26 7.78 3.95
C MET A 123 8.86 8.06 5.33
N GLU A 124 9.19 9.32 5.59
CA GLU A 124 9.78 9.75 6.87
C GLU A 124 8.78 9.72 8.02
N SER A 125 7.53 10.16 7.78
CA SER A 125 6.44 10.10 8.75
C SER A 125 5.14 9.64 8.06
N PRO A 126 4.47 8.59 8.57
CA PRO A 126 3.19 8.10 8.07
C PRO A 126 1.99 9.03 8.28
N GLY A 127 2.14 10.09 9.09
CA GLY A 127 1.07 11.02 9.43
C GLY A 127 0.34 10.67 10.73
N VAL A 128 -0.34 11.67 11.28
CA VAL A 128 -1.07 11.60 12.57
C VAL A 128 -2.20 10.58 12.52
N GLU A 129 -2.91 10.54 11.40
CA GLU A 129 -4.10 9.75 11.17
C GLU A 129 -3.81 8.24 11.26
N VAL A 130 -2.63 7.81 10.79
CA VAL A 130 -2.15 6.43 10.92
C VAL A 130 -1.97 6.07 12.39
N PHE A 131 -1.34 6.93 13.17
CA PHE A 131 -1.10 6.70 14.58
C PHE A 131 -2.40 6.75 15.41
N GLU A 132 -3.35 7.61 15.05
CA GLU A 132 -4.67 7.62 15.68
C GLU A 132 -5.44 6.32 15.43
N SER A 133 -5.48 5.85 14.18
CA SER A 133 -6.16 4.60 13.83
C SER A 133 -5.49 3.40 14.51
N LEU A 134 -4.16 3.37 14.56
CA LEU A 134 -3.43 2.35 15.31
C LEU A 134 -3.81 2.37 16.80
N THR A 135 -3.88 3.55 17.42
CA THR A 135 -4.28 3.69 18.82
C THR A 135 -5.68 3.17 19.08
N ARG A 136 -6.65 3.51 18.21
CA ARG A 136 -8.02 2.98 18.31
C ARG A 136 -8.06 1.46 18.15
N THR A 137 -7.21 0.90 17.27
CA THR A 137 -7.08 -0.55 17.07
C THR A 137 -6.56 -1.25 18.34
N TYR A 138 -5.51 -0.71 18.98
CA TYR A 138 -5.02 -1.19 20.27
C TYR A 138 -6.09 -1.12 21.36
N ALA A 139 -6.77 0.03 21.47
CA ALA A 139 -7.84 0.23 22.45
C ALA A 139 -8.98 -0.78 22.28
N ALA A 140 -9.39 -1.06 21.05
CA ALA A 140 -10.47 -2.01 20.75
C ALA A 140 -10.16 -3.48 21.13
N THR A 141 -8.88 -3.81 21.36
CA THR A 141 -8.41 -5.12 21.80
C THR A 141 -8.00 -5.18 23.27
N GLY A 142 -7.96 -4.04 23.97
CA GLY A 142 -7.40 -3.95 25.32
C GLY A 142 -5.90 -4.23 25.40
N ARG A 143 -5.18 -4.26 24.26
CA ARG A 143 -3.73 -4.45 24.24
C ARG A 143 -3.04 -3.14 24.62
N ILE A 144 -2.12 -3.21 25.57
CA ILE A 144 -1.24 -2.09 25.95
C ILE A 144 0.17 -2.37 25.39
N SER A 145 0.71 -1.42 24.63
CA SER A 145 2.09 -1.50 24.13
C SER A 145 2.87 -0.26 24.53
N SER A 146 3.81 -0.41 25.45
CA SER A 146 4.71 0.66 25.89
C SER A 146 5.55 1.22 24.73
N ALA A 147 5.88 0.40 23.74
CA ALA A 147 6.56 0.82 22.51
C ALA A 147 5.66 1.72 21.63
N MET A 148 4.37 1.40 21.52
CA MET A 148 3.39 2.23 20.81
C MET A 148 3.22 3.58 21.51
N LEU A 149 3.03 3.60 22.84
CA LEU A 149 2.91 4.84 23.63
C LEU A 149 4.14 5.75 23.47
N ARG A 150 5.35 5.17 23.43
CA ARG A 150 6.58 5.93 23.18
C ARG A 150 6.60 6.53 21.79
N ARG A 151 6.20 5.79 20.76
CA ARG A 151 6.15 6.29 19.36
C ARG A 151 5.21 7.48 19.23
N LEU A 152 4.00 7.41 19.82
CA LEU A 152 3.06 8.54 19.85
C LEU A 152 3.65 9.80 20.49
N LYS A 153 4.35 9.64 21.62
CA LYS A 153 5.01 10.76 22.31
C LYS A 153 6.17 11.35 21.51
N MET A 154 6.94 10.52 20.79
CA MET A 154 8.09 10.96 19.99
C MET A 154 7.69 11.70 18.72
N GLU A 155 6.59 11.31 18.09
CA GLU A 155 6.10 11.95 16.85
C GLU A 155 5.46 13.33 17.09
N ASN A 156 5.41 13.81 18.35
CA ASN A 156 4.79 15.09 18.77
C ASN A 156 3.38 15.29 18.20
N VAL A 157 2.65 14.18 18.03
CA VAL A 157 1.34 14.16 17.43
C VAL A 157 0.32 14.69 18.44
N GLN A 158 -0.32 15.81 18.12
CA GLN A 158 -1.54 16.24 18.79
C GLN A 158 -2.65 15.25 18.40
N VAL A 159 -2.76 14.16 19.15
CA VAL A 159 -3.85 13.19 18.98
C VAL A 159 -5.16 13.83 19.42
N SER A 160 -6.27 13.46 18.79
CA SER A 160 -7.60 13.93 19.17
C SER A 160 -7.94 13.57 20.62
N GLU A 161 -8.82 14.37 21.25
CA GLU A 161 -9.24 14.17 22.64
C GLU A 161 -9.78 12.76 22.89
N GLY A 162 -10.48 12.17 21.91
CA GLY A 162 -10.96 10.79 21.97
C GLY A 162 -9.81 9.78 22.07
N THR A 163 -8.79 9.93 21.23
CA THR A 163 -7.58 9.10 21.26
C THR A 163 -6.81 9.29 22.56
N GLN A 164 -6.74 10.52 23.09
CA GLN A 164 -6.06 10.80 24.35
C GLN A 164 -6.74 10.13 25.55
N LYS A 165 -8.08 10.18 25.63
CA LYS A 165 -8.84 9.46 26.66
C LYS A 165 -8.63 7.94 26.59
N LEU A 166 -8.55 7.38 25.39
CA LEU A 166 -8.24 5.96 25.21
C LEU A 166 -6.84 5.63 25.73
N LEU A 167 -5.84 6.48 25.45
CA LEU A 167 -4.47 6.28 25.93
C LEU A 167 -4.37 6.35 27.46
N GLU A 168 -5.10 7.26 28.10
CA GLU A 168 -5.17 7.39 29.56
C GLU A 168 -5.80 6.13 30.18
N ALA A 169 -6.95 5.68 29.67
CA ALA A 169 -7.61 4.45 30.13
C ALA A 169 -6.73 3.19 29.99
N ILE A 170 -5.86 3.16 28.98
CA ILE A 170 -4.93 2.06 28.66
C ILE A 170 -3.62 2.18 29.48
N SER A 171 -3.34 3.33 30.11
CA SER A 171 -2.10 3.57 30.87
C SER A 171 -2.26 3.43 32.39
N GLU A 172 -3.50 3.37 32.89
CA GLU A 172 -3.83 3.30 34.32
C GLU A 172 -4.01 1.87 34.87
N GLU A 173 -3.82 0.84 34.04
CA GLU A 173 -3.88 -0.60 34.39
C GLU A 173 -2.49 -1.26 34.33
#